data_AF-A0A9P1A6D5-F1
#
_entry.id   AF-A0A9P1A6D5-F1
#
_cell.length_a   1.000
_cell.length_b   1.000
_cell.length_c   1.000
_cell.angle_alpha   90.00
_cell.angle_beta   90.00
_cell.angle_gamma   90.00
#
_symmetry.space_group_name_H-M   'P 1'
#
loop_
_entity.id
_entity.type
_entity.pdbx_description
1 polymer ?
#
loop_
_entity_poly.entity_id
_entity_poly.type
_entity_poly.pdbx_seq_one_letter_code
_entity_poly.pdbx_strand_id
1 'polypeptide(L)'
;MDVACQLDDFIEVPISDAAKCLECLTDDRILLDSLEIEINISSSKSKIAIENVLRKFAERRERCKEIIMIKRLVFFIYDFTYAKDLAEILSNIAPRVYEVNLGIAKRKVYPLPPTQEARYVADFIADFIRPRNTWETLRVLRIFYFVSLDSHLQRILNKCVRLRHLTLSNIEDIGLFELESVDSALLDSCDFSNTMHDEVFADKHPRLFPNAVTFGYLRCPVELAIRALNQWSTDRVADNRTELYFYQPERDFRRFLHEATKSFEMLNDDKELEGEVQIKGHRGGPLLTVFNKDRVYKAKIQNE
;
A
#
# COMPACT_ATOMS: atom_id res chain seq x y z
N MET A 1 14.43 12.71 20.49
CA MET A 1 13.88 14.00 20.03
C MET A 1 12.47 13.73 19.54
N ASP A 2 11.57 14.67 19.71
CA ASP A 2 10.18 14.53 19.24
C ASP A 2 10.07 15.17 17.86
N VAL A 3 9.90 14.34 16.82
CA VAL A 3 9.81 14.76 15.42
C VAL A 3 8.36 14.69 14.94
N ALA A 4 7.94 15.71 14.18
CA ALA A 4 6.54 16.10 14.07
C ALA A 4 6.01 16.37 12.66
N CYS A 5 6.90 16.51 11.67
CA CYS A 5 6.58 16.62 10.25
C CYS A 5 7.88 16.44 9.45
N GLN A 6 7.80 15.93 8.21
CA GLN A 6 8.92 15.79 7.28
C GLN A 6 8.51 16.33 5.90
N LEU A 7 8.46 17.65 5.76
CA LEU A 7 8.18 18.31 4.49
C LEU A 7 9.43 18.21 3.58
N ASP A 8 9.22 17.81 2.34
CA ASP A 8 10.30 17.41 1.42
C ASP A 8 11.15 18.61 0.92
N ASP A 9 12.41 18.33 0.55
CA ASP A 9 13.60 19.18 0.79
C ASP A 9 13.87 19.43 2.29
N PHE A 10 14.29 18.35 2.95
CA PHE A 10 14.42 18.19 4.40
C PHE A 10 15.19 19.30 5.15
N ILE A 11 14.53 19.82 6.18
CA ILE A 11 15.15 20.18 7.46
C ILE A 11 14.43 19.38 8.56
N GLU A 12 15.16 18.59 9.35
CA GLU A 12 14.61 18.00 10.59
C GLU A 12 14.41 19.12 11.62
N VAL A 13 13.21 19.69 11.69
CA VAL A 13 12.89 20.75 12.65
C VAL A 13 12.31 20.13 13.93
N PRO A 14 12.90 20.38 15.12
CA PRO A 14 12.28 20.03 16.39
C PRO A 14 10.88 20.64 16.52
N ILE A 15 9.96 19.91 17.17
CA ILE A 15 8.57 20.35 17.32
C ILE A 15 8.41 21.76 17.96
N SER A 16 9.38 22.19 18.78
CA SER A 16 9.46 23.54 19.37
C SER A 16 9.58 24.68 18.34
N ASP A 17 10.12 24.38 17.16
CA ASP A 17 10.52 25.35 16.14
C ASP A 17 9.80 25.13 14.81
N ALA A 18 9.21 23.95 14.60
CA ALA A 18 8.38 23.61 13.44
C ALA A 18 7.28 24.66 13.18
N ALA A 19 6.66 25.21 14.23
CA ALA A 19 5.66 26.27 14.13
C ALA A 19 6.21 27.60 13.56
N LYS A 20 7.51 27.90 13.77
CA LYS A 20 8.20 29.07 13.21
C LYS A 20 8.62 28.80 11.77
N CYS A 21 9.13 27.60 11.49
CA CYS A 21 9.48 27.19 10.14
C CYS A 21 8.25 27.21 9.21
N LEU A 22 7.07 26.76 9.66
CA LEU A 22 5.81 26.90 8.92
C LEU A 22 5.39 28.36 8.62
N GLU A 23 5.86 29.33 9.41
CA GLU A 23 5.65 30.76 9.17
C GLU A 23 6.69 31.30 8.17
N CYS A 24 7.94 30.82 8.23
CA CYS A 24 9.00 31.16 7.29
C CYS A 24 8.89 30.48 5.89
N LEU A 25 8.11 29.41 5.74
CA LEU A 25 7.86 28.80 4.42
C LEU A 25 7.24 29.81 3.44
N THR A 26 7.56 29.66 2.16
CA THR A 26 6.89 30.35 1.06
C THR A 26 5.65 29.58 0.59
N ASP A 27 4.68 30.27 -0.02
CA ASP A 27 3.37 29.66 -0.31
C ASP A 27 3.46 28.54 -1.37
N ASP A 28 4.41 28.60 -2.31
CA ASP A 28 4.73 27.51 -3.25
C ASP A 28 5.19 26.23 -2.53
N ARG A 29 6.00 26.36 -1.47
CA ARG A 29 6.44 25.24 -0.62
C ARG A 29 5.32 24.64 0.21
N ILE A 30 4.29 25.42 0.51
CA ILE A 30 3.08 24.97 1.22
C ILE A 30 2.09 24.30 0.27
N LEU A 31 2.08 24.71 -1.00
CA LEU A 31 1.21 24.22 -2.07
C LEU A 31 1.72 22.94 -2.78
N LEU A 32 2.87 22.38 -2.36
CA LEU A 32 3.42 21.12 -2.90
C LEU A 32 2.36 20.01 -3.08
N ASP A 33 2.53 19.25 -4.16
CA ASP A 33 1.61 18.17 -4.57
C ASP A 33 2.13 16.76 -4.20
N SER A 34 3.36 16.63 -3.74
CA SER A 34 3.86 15.50 -2.96
C SER A 34 4.12 15.97 -1.52
N LEU A 35 3.71 15.17 -0.55
CA LEU A 35 3.77 15.54 0.86
C LEU A 35 4.12 14.32 1.72
N GLU A 36 5.15 14.43 2.55
CA GLU A 36 5.46 13.43 3.58
C GLU A 36 5.27 14.06 4.97
N ILE A 37 4.82 13.26 5.95
CA ILE A 37 4.53 13.71 7.32
C ILE A 37 4.94 12.61 8.30
N GLU A 38 6.01 12.85 9.04
CA GLU A 38 6.43 11.99 10.16
C GLU A 38 5.73 12.38 11.47
N ILE A 39 5.24 11.38 12.21
CA ILE A 39 4.45 11.56 13.43
C ILE A 39 5.00 10.61 14.51
N ASN A 40 5.86 11.15 15.37
CA ASN A 40 6.45 10.43 16.50
C ASN A 40 5.93 11.00 17.83
N ILE A 41 4.87 10.37 18.38
CA ILE A 41 4.18 10.83 19.60
C ILE A 41 4.76 10.11 20.82
N SER A 42 5.75 10.72 21.45
CA SER A 42 6.38 10.22 22.68
C SER A 42 5.58 10.47 23.96
N SER A 43 4.63 11.42 23.94
CA SER A 43 3.85 11.83 25.12
C SER A 43 2.61 12.64 24.75
N SER A 44 1.69 12.82 25.70
CA SER A 44 0.54 13.73 25.55
C SER A 44 0.94 15.20 25.31
N LYS A 45 2.15 15.62 25.73
CA LYS A 45 2.66 16.98 25.48
C LYS A 45 3.13 17.14 24.03
N SER A 46 3.87 16.16 23.51
CA SER A 46 4.28 16.15 22.10
C SER A 46 3.07 16.01 21.18
N LYS A 47 2.03 15.24 21.54
CA LYS A 47 0.74 15.21 20.82
C LYS A 47 0.13 16.60 20.62
N ILE A 48 -0.06 17.37 21.70
CA ILE A 48 -0.66 18.72 21.64
C ILE A 48 0.19 19.67 20.77
N ALA A 49 1.53 19.57 20.85
CA ALA A 49 2.41 20.38 20.04
C ALA A 49 2.30 20.02 18.53
N ILE A 50 2.26 18.71 18.20
CA ILE A 50 2.02 18.19 16.85
C ILE A 50 0.66 18.68 16.32
N GLU A 51 -0.42 18.57 17.10
CA GLU A 51 -1.75 19.07 16.71
C GLU A 51 -1.74 20.55 16.32
N ASN A 52 -1.05 21.40 17.10
CA ASN A 52 -0.95 22.84 16.82
C ASN A 52 -0.17 23.13 15.52
N VAL A 53 0.90 22.39 15.24
CA VAL A 53 1.70 22.52 14.00
C VAL A 53 0.89 22.08 12.79
N LEU A 54 0.21 20.92 12.87
CA LEU A 54 -0.63 20.40 11.79
C LEU A 54 -1.84 21.32 11.51
N ARG A 55 -2.47 21.91 12.53
CA ARG A 55 -3.54 22.90 12.36
C ARG A 55 -3.05 24.17 11.66
N LYS A 56 -1.92 24.76 12.11
CA LYS A 56 -1.31 25.91 11.43
C LYS A 56 -1.02 25.64 9.94
N PHE A 57 -0.55 24.43 9.62
CA PHE A 57 -0.25 24.05 8.23
C PHE A 57 -1.52 23.89 7.39
N ALA A 58 -2.56 23.23 7.91
CA ALA A 58 -3.86 23.13 7.25
C ALA A 58 -4.48 24.51 6.97
N GLU A 59 -4.52 25.39 7.97
CA GLU A 59 -4.99 26.77 7.83
C GLU A 59 -4.19 27.58 6.80
N ARG A 60 -2.90 27.29 6.62
CA ARG A 60 -2.08 28.02 5.64
C ARG A 60 -2.29 27.49 4.22
N ARG A 61 -2.38 26.17 3.99
CA ARG A 61 -2.84 25.62 2.69
C ARG A 61 -4.23 26.17 2.30
N GLU A 62 -5.15 26.24 3.24
CA GLU A 62 -6.50 26.79 3.00
C GLU A 62 -6.46 28.29 2.65
N ARG A 63 -5.59 29.07 3.30
CA ARG A 63 -5.36 30.50 2.98
C ARG A 63 -4.74 30.74 1.61
N CYS A 64 -3.96 29.80 1.07
CA CYS A 64 -3.40 29.89 -0.29
C CYS A 64 -4.44 29.71 -1.42
N LYS A 65 -5.69 29.37 -1.09
CA LYS A 65 -6.90 29.31 -1.96
C LYS A 65 -6.90 28.35 -3.15
N GLU A 66 -5.75 27.94 -3.68
CA GLU A 66 -5.68 26.87 -4.67
C GLU A 66 -5.90 25.51 -4.00
N ILE A 67 -7.06 24.88 -4.21
CA ILE A 67 -7.34 23.51 -3.75
C ILE A 67 -6.63 22.52 -4.71
N ILE A 68 -5.31 22.49 -4.63
CA ILE A 68 -4.45 21.59 -5.39
C ILE A 68 -4.70 20.15 -4.92
N MET A 69 -4.93 19.25 -5.87
CA MET A 69 -4.97 17.82 -5.62
C MET A 69 -3.57 17.32 -5.29
N ILE A 70 -3.37 16.79 -4.09
CA ILE A 70 -2.11 16.16 -3.71
C ILE A 70 -1.97 14.86 -4.51
N LYS A 71 -0.90 14.74 -5.30
CA LYS A 71 -0.56 13.52 -6.06
C LYS A 71 -0.22 12.38 -5.10
N ARG A 72 0.62 12.64 -4.10
CA ARG A 72 1.10 11.64 -3.13
C ARG A 72 1.18 12.21 -1.72
N LEU A 73 0.70 11.43 -0.76
CA LEU A 73 0.76 11.72 0.67
C LEU A 73 1.36 10.52 1.41
N VAL A 74 2.35 10.73 2.27
CA VAL A 74 3.01 9.67 3.04
C VAL A 74 2.98 9.98 4.52
N PHE A 75 2.54 9.00 5.33
CA PHE A 75 2.43 9.13 6.78
C PHE A 75 3.37 8.15 7.48
N PHE A 76 4.40 8.66 8.19
CA PHE A 76 5.28 7.85 9.04
C PHE A 76 4.82 7.95 10.51
N ILE A 77 3.78 7.20 10.85
CA ILE A 77 3.24 7.12 12.22
C ILE A 77 4.00 6.06 13.02
N TYR A 78 4.59 6.44 14.16
CA TYR A 78 5.35 5.51 15.01
C TYR A 78 4.49 4.77 16.05
N ASP A 79 3.37 5.36 16.47
CA ASP A 79 2.38 4.78 17.37
C ASP A 79 0.97 5.31 17.02
N PHE A 80 0.03 4.41 16.78
CA PHE A 80 -1.36 4.76 16.44
C PHE A 80 -2.26 5.07 17.65
N THR A 81 -1.81 4.81 18.88
CA THR A 81 -2.57 5.06 20.13
C THR A 81 -3.14 6.47 20.20
N TYR A 82 -2.32 7.44 19.78
CA TYR A 82 -2.67 8.86 19.76
C TYR A 82 -2.81 9.44 18.35
N ALA A 83 -2.21 8.82 17.32
CA ALA A 83 -2.21 9.37 15.97
C ALA A 83 -3.56 9.29 15.25
N LYS A 84 -4.44 8.36 15.64
CA LYS A 84 -5.84 8.29 15.15
C LYS A 84 -6.59 9.61 15.37
N ASP A 85 -6.36 10.30 16.50
CA ASP A 85 -6.99 11.58 16.82
C ASP A 85 -6.53 12.72 15.87
N LEU A 86 -5.40 12.53 15.16
CA LEU A 86 -4.87 13.49 14.20
C LEU A 86 -5.53 13.35 12.82
N ALA A 87 -6.21 12.23 12.53
CA ALA A 87 -6.73 11.89 11.22
C ALA A 87 -7.61 13.00 10.60
N GLU A 88 -8.46 13.64 11.40
CA GLU A 88 -9.27 14.78 10.95
C GLU A 88 -8.40 15.99 10.58
N ILE A 89 -7.39 16.34 11.40
CA ILE A 89 -6.50 17.47 11.11
C ILE A 89 -5.73 17.21 9.80
N LEU A 90 -5.23 15.99 9.63
CA LEU A 90 -4.49 15.55 8.44
C LEU A 90 -5.37 15.56 7.18
N SER A 91 -6.66 15.19 7.29
CA SER A 91 -7.61 15.28 6.18
C SER A 91 -7.86 16.72 5.70
N ASN A 92 -7.73 17.72 6.60
CA ASN A 92 -7.85 19.13 6.26
C ASN A 92 -6.61 19.68 5.54
N ILE A 93 -5.42 19.08 5.73
CA ILE A 93 -4.21 19.36 4.94
C ILE A 93 -4.36 18.80 3.51
N ALA A 94 -4.94 17.60 3.40
CA ALA A 94 -5.02 16.81 2.16
C ALA A 94 -6.47 16.48 1.71
N PRO A 95 -7.39 17.46 1.57
CA PRO A 95 -8.82 17.22 1.35
C PRO A 95 -9.18 16.71 -0.06
N ARG A 96 -8.17 16.61 -0.93
CA ARG A 96 -8.17 15.98 -2.26
C ARG A 96 -6.80 15.35 -2.47
N VAL A 97 -6.72 14.02 -2.46
CA VAL A 97 -5.45 13.28 -2.60
C VAL A 97 -5.65 12.08 -3.52
N TYR A 98 -4.65 11.79 -4.36
CA TYR A 98 -4.68 10.69 -5.33
C TYR A 98 -4.06 9.40 -4.76
N GLU A 99 -2.87 9.50 -4.16
CA GLU A 99 -2.15 8.39 -3.52
C GLU A 99 -1.89 8.67 -2.03
N VAL A 100 -2.17 7.69 -1.17
CA VAL A 100 -1.84 7.70 0.27
C VAL A 100 -1.02 6.46 0.63
N ASN A 101 0.14 6.68 1.24
CA ASN A 101 0.98 5.63 1.81
C ASN A 101 0.95 5.75 3.35
N LEU A 102 0.34 4.77 4.02
CA LEU A 102 0.42 4.61 5.46
C LEU A 102 1.68 3.80 5.78
N GLY A 103 2.75 4.52 6.10
CA GLY A 103 4.08 3.99 6.39
C GLY A 103 4.89 3.73 5.13
N ILE A 104 6.04 3.08 5.34
CA ILE A 104 6.87 2.43 4.33
C ILE A 104 7.50 1.20 4.97
N ALA A 105 8.10 0.33 4.15
CA ALA A 105 8.88 -0.81 4.58
C ALA A 105 10.21 -0.43 5.27
N LYS A 106 10.12 0.10 6.49
CA LYS A 106 11.22 0.29 7.46
C LYS A 106 10.81 -0.34 8.79
N ARG A 107 11.78 -0.68 9.65
CA ARG A 107 11.49 -1.22 10.99
C ARG A 107 10.76 -0.19 11.86
N LYS A 108 9.62 -0.59 12.44
CA LYS A 108 8.94 0.16 13.50
C LYS A 108 9.79 0.17 14.78
N VAL A 109 9.79 1.29 15.50
CA VAL A 109 10.58 1.45 16.75
C VAL A 109 9.75 1.12 18.00
N TYR A 110 8.44 1.36 17.97
CA TYR A 110 7.51 1.13 19.07
C TYR A 110 6.28 0.32 18.60
N PRO A 111 6.43 -0.99 18.36
CA PRO A 111 5.32 -1.80 17.85
C PRO A 111 4.20 -1.95 18.88
N LEU A 112 2.99 -1.54 18.52
CA LEU A 112 1.77 -1.98 19.18
C LEU A 112 1.54 -3.49 18.95
N PRO A 113 0.73 -4.16 19.80
CA PRO A 113 0.22 -5.50 19.48
C PRO A 113 -0.47 -5.47 18.10
N PRO A 114 -0.16 -6.42 17.19
CA PRO A 114 -0.66 -6.41 15.81
C PRO A 114 -2.16 -6.15 15.66
N THR A 115 -3.00 -6.85 16.42
CA THR A 115 -4.47 -6.70 16.45
C THR A 115 -4.93 -5.31 16.91
N GLN A 116 -4.17 -4.67 17.81
CA GLN A 116 -4.46 -3.32 18.28
C GLN A 116 -4.04 -2.25 17.27
N GLU A 117 -2.89 -2.43 16.62
CA GLU A 117 -2.43 -1.56 15.53
C GLU A 117 -3.40 -1.63 14.35
N ALA A 118 -3.77 -2.84 13.89
CA ALA A 118 -4.71 -3.06 12.79
C ALA A 118 -6.05 -2.35 13.00
N ARG A 119 -6.59 -2.40 14.22
CA ARG A 119 -7.80 -1.66 14.59
C ARG A 119 -7.60 -0.14 14.49
N TYR A 120 -6.53 0.40 15.08
CA TYR A 120 -6.31 1.85 15.06
C TYR A 120 -5.92 2.38 13.67
N VAL A 121 -5.31 1.56 12.81
CA VAL A 121 -5.06 1.86 11.39
C VAL A 121 -6.39 1.96 10.63
N ALA A 122 -7.30 1.00 10.83
CA ALA A 122 -8.65 1.07 10.26
C ALA A 122 -9.42 2.30 10.75
N ASP A 123 -9.42 2.57 12.07
CA ASP A 123 -10.06 3.74 12.66
C ASP A 123 -9.44 5.07 12.12
N PHE A 124 -8.11 5.15 12.00
CA PHE A 124 -7.42 6.29 11.37
C PHE A 124 -7.86 6.51 9.92
N ILE A 125 -7.93 5.45 9.09
CA ILE A 125 -8.43 5.56 7.71
C ILE A 125 -9.88 6.06 7.73
N ALA A 126 -10.73 5.50 8.61
CA ALA A 126 -12.15 5.84 8.71
C ALA A 126 -12.40 7.31 9.06
N ASP A 127 -11.54 7.92 9.86
CA ASP A 127 -11.59 9.34 10.25
C ASP A 127 -10.82 10.25 9.27
N PHE A 128 -9.81 9.76 8.56
CA PHE A 128 -9.06 10.51 7.55
C PHE A 128 -9.82 10.66 6.21
N ILE A 129 -10.54 9.62 5.74
CA ILE A 129 -11.25 9.69 4.46
C ILE A 129 -12.58 10.44 4.53
N ARG A 130 -13.15 10.59 5.73
CA ARG A 130 -14.51 11.12 5.96
C ARG A 130 -14.66 12.62 5.68
N PRO A 131 -13.70 13.50 6.03
CA PRO A 131 -13.89 14.94 5.85
C PRO A 131 -13.62 15.41 4.42
N ARG A 132 -14.27 16.52 4.06
CA ARG A 132 -14.12 17.23 2.79
C ARG A 132 -14.33 16.31 1.56
N ASN A 133 -13.29 15.85 0.83
CA ASN A 133 -13.47 15.07 -0.42
C ASN A 133 -12.46 13.92 -0.63
N THR A 134 -11.74 13.48 0.42
CA THR A 134 -10.69 12.44 0.28
C THR A 134 -11.22 11.15 -0.35
N TRP A 135 -12.39 10.69 0.11
CA TRP A 135 -13.09 9.51 -0.41
C TRP A 135 -13.50 9.61 -1.90
N GLU A 136 -13.66 10.81 -2.45
CA GLU A 136 -13.97 11.02 -3.88
C GLU A 136 -12.73 10.99 -4.79
N THR A 137 -11.53 11.17 -4.21
CA THR A 137 -10.29 11.45 -4.97
C THR A 137 -9.25 10.35 -4.86
N LEU A 138 -9.19 9.66 -3.71
CA LEU A 138 -8.24 8.60 -3.43
C LEU A 138 -8.35 7.46 -4.46
N ARG A 139 -7.24 7.16 -5.14
CA ARG A 139 -7.14 6.06 -6.12
C ARG A 139 -6.16 4.97 -5.73
N VAL A 140 -5.10 5.34 -5.00
CA VAL A 140 -4.05 4.43 -4.53
C VAL A 140 -3.97 4.52 -3.01
N LEU A 141 -4.11 3.40 -2.32
CA LEU A 141 -3.88 3.29 -0.88
C LEU A 141 -2.86 2.18 -0.62
N ARG A 142 -1.78 2.49 0.09
CA ARG A 142 -0.80 1.48 0.54
C ARG A 142 -0.73 1.48 2.06
N ILE A 143 -0.83 0.29 2.67
CA ILE A 143 -0.88 0.08 4.11
C ILE A 143 0.28 -0.83 4.50
N PHE A 144 1.37 -0.22 4.98
CA PHE A 144 2.56 -0.92 5.46
C PHE A 144 2.46 -1.30 6.95
N TYR A 145 1.43 -0.82 7.65
CA TYR A 145 1.08 -1.22 9.02
C TYR A 145 0.32 -2.55 9.07
N PHE A 146 0.08 -3.06 10.28
CA PHE A 146 -0.81 -4.20 10.48
C PHE A 146 -2.23 -3.85 10.03
N VAL A 147 -2.92 -4.83 9.46
CA VAL A 147 -4.26 -4.65 8.88
C VAL A 147 -5.06 -5.95 8.96
N SER A 148 -6.30 -5.85 9.42
CA SER A 148 -7.26 -6.96 9.41
C SER A 148 -8.20 -6.80 8.21
N LEU A 149 -8.28 -7.83 7.37
CA LEU A 149 -9.21 -7.87 6.25
C LEU A 149 -10.57 -8.35 6.78
N ASP A 150 -11.36 -7.40 7.28
CA ASP A 150 -12.65 -7.63 7.93
C ASP A 150 -13.75 -6.68 7.43
N SER A 151 -14.96 -6.88 7.95
CA SER A 151 -16.12 -6.07 7.59
C SER A 151 -16.03 -4.60 8.06
N HIS A 152 -15.12 -4.26 8.98
CA HIS A 152 -14.86 -2.86 9.39
C HIS A 152 -14.04 -2.16 8.31
N LEU A 153 -12.90 -2.72 7.93
CA LEU A 153 -12.07 -2.20 6.84
C LEU A 153 -12.85 -2.18 5.51
N GLN A 154 -13.61 -3.24 5.20
CA GLN A 154 -14.46 -3.29 4.01
C GLN A 154 -15.47 -2.12 3.95
N ARG A 155 -16.18 -1.83 5.06
CA ARG A 155 -17.11 -0.69 5.17
C ARG A 155 -16.42 0.67 5.12
N ILE A 156 -15.12 0.74 5.38
CA ILE A 156 -14.31 1.95 5.26
C ILE A 156 -13.90 2.15 3.81
N LEU A 157 -13.27 1.14 3.18
CA LEU A 157 -12.75 1.21 1.81
C LEU A 157 -13.87 1.31 0.76
N ASN A 158 -15.04 0.73 0.99
CA ASN A 158 -16.21 0.89 0.11
C ASN A 158 -16.73 2.34 0.02
N LYS A 159 -16.30 3.26 0.89
CA LYS A 159 -16.60 4.70 0.74
C LYS A 159 -15.70 5.37 -0.28
N CYS A 160 -14.52 4.83 -0.56
CA CYS A 160 -13.56 5.40 -1.49
C CYS A 160 -13.93 5.03 -2.93
N VAL A 161 -14.94 5.70 -3.49
CA VAL A 161 -15.56 5.36 -4.80
C VAL A 161 -14.58 5.32 -5.99
N ARG A 162 -13.42 6.00 -5.87
CA ARG A 162 -12.34 6.01 -6.88
C ARG A 162 -11.10 5.18 -6.51
N LEU A 163 -11.09 4.48 -5.38
CA LEU A 163 -9.99 3.58 -5.01
C LEU A 163 -9.91 2.46 -6.06
N ARG A 164 -8.75 2.29 -6.68
CA ARG A 164 -8.49 1.23 -7.69
C ARG A 164 -7.26 0.39 -7.38
N HIS A 165 -6.33 0.90 -6.58
CA HIS A 165 -5.10 0.21 -6.24
C HIS A 165 -4.94 0.14 -4.73
N LEU A 166 -4.84 -1.09 -4.19
CA LEU A 166 -4.56 -1.35 -2.78
C LEU A 166 -3.21 -2.07 -2.65
N THR A 167 -2.40 -1.70 -1.65
CA THR A 167 -1.21 -2.45 -1.23
C THR A 167 -1.28 -2.71 0.26
N LEU A 168 -0.94 -3.93 0.67
CA LEU A 168 -1.01 -4.41 2.06
C LEU A 168 0.32 -5.10 2.39
N SER A 169 0.87 -4.92 3.59
CA SER A 169 2.14 -5.58 3.97
C SER A 169 2.06 -6.55 5.14
N ASN A 170 1.34 -6.20 6.20
CA ASN A 170 1.32 -6.95 7.44
C ASN A 170 -0.11 -7.39 7.75
N ILE A 171 -0.58 -8.48 7.14
CA ILE A 171 -1.96 -8.94 7.35
C ILE A 171 -2.04 -9.66 8.71
N GLU A 172 -2.94 -9.18 9.57
CA GLU A 172 -3.16 -9.69 10.92
C GLU A 172 -4.33 -10.68 11.00
N ASP A 173 -5.37 -10.49 10.18
CA ASP A 173 -6.51 -11.42 10.09
C ASP A 173 -7.20 -11.32 8.72
N ILE A 174 -7.92 -12.37 8.33
CA ILE A 174 -8.71 -12.46 7.08
C ILE A 174 -10.06 -13.14 7.37
N GLY A 175 -11.00 -12.31 7.82
CA GLY A 175 -12.39 -12.68 8.11
C GLY A 175 -13.30 -12.54 6.88
N LEU A 176 -14.47 -11.93 7.06
CA LEU A 176 -15.38 -11.56 5.98
C LEU A 176 -14.96 -10.21 5.39
N PHE A 177 -14.40 -10.24 4.18
CA PHE A 177 -13.94 -9.07 3.44
C PHE A 177 -14.04 -9.34 1.93
N GLU A 178 -14.59 -8.38 1.18
CA GLU A 178 -14.73 -8.43 -0.28
C GLU A 178 -14.79 -7.00 -0.82
N LEU A 179 -13.87 -6.63 -1.72
CA LEU A 179 -13.70 -5.26 -2.20
C LEU A 179 -13.78 -5.19 -3.73
N GLU A 180 -15.01 -5.18 -4.24
CA GLU A 180 -15.37 -5.09 -5.67
C GLU A 180 -14.83 -3.86 -6.41
N SER A 181 -14.46 -2.79 -5.70
CA SER A 181 -14.10 -1.50 -6.31
C SER A 181 -12.65 -1.41 -6.80
N VAL A 182 -11.80 -2.39 -6.47
CA VAL A 182 -10.35 -2.36 -6.69
C VAL A 182 -9.96 -3.12 -7.97
N ASP A 183 -9.26 -2.44 -8.88
CA ASP A 183 -8.69 -3.04 -10.11
C ASP A 183 -7.40 -3.82 -9.81
N SER A 184 -6.63 -3.41 -8.78
CA SER A 184 -5.40 -4.10 -8.37
C SER A 184 -5.15 -4.22 -6.87
N ALA A 185 -4.85 -5.43 -6.39
CA ALA A 185 -4.43 -5.69 -5.01
C ALA A 185 -3.00 -6.26 -4.95
N LEU A 186 -2.11 -5.60 -4.20
CA LEU A 186 -0.73 -6.02 -3.99
C LEU A 186 -0.49 -6.46 -2.54
N LEU A 187 0.15 -7.61 -2.33
CA LEU A 187 0.76 -7.99 -1.07
C LEU A 187 2.25 -7.63 -1.11
N ASP A 188 2.78 -7.07 -0.04
CA ASP A 188 4.19 -6.66 0.08
C ASP A 188 4.79 -7.10 1.42
N SER A 189 5.31 -8.32 1.49
CA SER A 189 5.81 -8.92 2.74
C SER A 189 7.11 -8.29 3.25
N CYS A 190 7.65 -7.24 2.60
CA CYS A 190 8.74 -6.41 3.12
C CYS A 190 10.00 -7.17 3.58
N ASP A 191 10.33 -8.28 2.90
CA ASP A 191 11.45 -9.19 3.21
C ASP A 191 11.36 -9.90 4.59
N PHE A 192 10.17 -9.94 5.20
CA PHE A 192 9.90 -10.71 6.44
C PHE A 192 9.58 -12.20 6.17
N SER A 193 9.60 -13.00 7.23
CA SER A 193 9.12 -14.38 7.23
C SER A 193 7.61 -14.44 7.04
N ASN A 194 7.13 -15.27 6.10
CA ASN A 194 5.70 -15.56 5.88
C ASN A 194 4.93 -15.74 7.21
N THR A 195 3.81 -15.04 7.35
CA THR A 195 2.79 -15.36 8.33
C THR A 195 1.80 -16.38 7.77
N MET A 196 1.04 -17.02 8.66
CA MET A 196 -0.12 -17.83 8.25
C MET A 196 -1.18 -17.01 7.50
N HIS A 197 -1.26 -15.69 7.78
CA HIS A 197 -2.25 -14.81 7.16
C HIS A 197 -1.85 -14.41 5.74
N ASP A 198 -0.56 -14.30 5.44
CA ASP A 198 -0.05 -14.17 4.06
C ASP A 198 -0.46 -15.39 3.23
N GLU A 199 -0.26 -16.60 3.75
CA GLU A 199 -0.71 -17.84 3.10
C GLU A 199 -2.22 -17.85 2.83
N VAL A 200 -3.02 -17.48 3.83
CA VAL A 200 -4.48 -17.38 3.69
C VAL A 200 -4.89 -16.26 2.74
N PHE A 201 -4.09 -15.19 2.58
CA PHE A 201 -4.29 -14.19 1.54
C PHE A 201 -4.04 -14.79 0.15
N ALA A 202 -2.90 -15.45 -0.06
CA ALA A 202 -2.62 -16.15 -1.32
C ALA A 202 -3.71 -17.20 -1.65
N ASP A 203 -4.26 -17.89 -0.65
CA ASP A 203 -5.36 -18.84 -0.83
C ASP A 203 -6.75 -18.22 -1.10
N LYS A 204 -6.98 -16.94 -0.76
CA LYS A 204 -8.29 -16.27 -0.88
C LYS A 204 -8.33 -15.06 -1.81
N HIS A 205 -7.19 -14.54 -2.26
CA HIS A 205 -7.07 -13.25 -2.95
C HIS A 205 -8.09 -13.00 -4.08
N PRO A 206 -8.48 -13.96 -4.96
CA PRO A 206 -9.44 -13.69 -6.03
C PRO A 206 -10.87 -13.51 -5.52
N ARG A 207 -11.18 -13.92 -4.29
CA ARG A 207 -12.47 -13.68 -3.61
C ARG A 207 -12.45 -12.43 -2.75
N LEU A 208 -11.27 -12.04 -2.24
CA LEU A 208 -11.12 -10.80 -1.46
C LEU A 208 -11.26 -9.55 -2.35
N PHE A 209 -10.91 -9.65 -3.65
CA PHE A 209 -11.07 -8.60 -4.65
C PHE A 209 -11.59 -9.22 -5.97
N PRO A 210 -12.90 -9.49 -6.10
CA PRO A 210 -13.44 -10.30 -7.20
C PRO A 210 -13.19 -9.70 -8.59
N ASN A 211 -13.31 -8.36 -8.69
CA ASN A 211 -13.14 -7.58 -9.92
C ASN A 211 -11.70 -7.14 -10.18
N ALA A 212 -10.75 -7.41 -9.27
CA ALA A 212 -9.38 -7.01 -9.50
C ALA A 212 -8.81 -7.82 -10.67
N VAL A 213 -8.44 -7.11 -11.74
CA VAL A 213 -7.84 -7.68 -12.97
C VAL A 213 -6.33 -7.79 -12.86
N THR A 214 -5.77 -7.27 -11.78
CA THR A 214 -4.34 -7.21 -11.48
C THR A 214 -4.08 -7.63 -10.04
N PHE A 215 -3.16 -8.56 -9.81
CA PHE A 215 -2.63 -8.82 -8.46
C PHE A 215 -1.12 -8.68 -8.44
N GLY A 216 -0.52 -8.67 -7.25
CA GLY A 216 0.90 -8.93 -7.19
C GLY A 216 1.51 -9.13 -5.82
N TYR A 217 2.72 -9.69 -5.83
CA TYR A 217 3.45 -10.12 -4.64
C TYR A 217 4.85 -9.50 -4.69
N LEU A 218 5.07 -8.52 -3.82
CA LEU A 218 6.31 -7.76 -3.69
C LEU A 218 7.10 -8.31 -2.52
N ARG A 219 8.36 -8.75 -2.72
CA ARG A 219 9.23 -9.20 -1.62
C ARG A 219 8.66 -10.34 -0.76
N CYS A 220 7.65 -11.04 -1.29
CA CYS A 220 7.08 -12.25 -0.71
C CYS A 220 7.95 -13.45 -1.06
N PRO A 221 8.13 -14.43 -0.15
CA PRO A 221 8.67 -15.74 -0.50
C PRO A 221 8.01 -16.39 -1.72
N VAL A 222 8.84 -17.10 -2.49
CA VAL A 222 8.53 -17.77 -3.76
C VAL A 222 7.26 -18.62 -3.70
N GLU A 223 7.13 -19.40 -2.63
CA GLU A 223 6.07 -20.38 -2.44
C GLU A 223 4.69 -19.71 -2.37
N LEU A 224 4.65 -18.47 -1.89
CA LEU A 224 3.44 -17.66 -1.79
C LEU A 224 2.96 -17.17 -3.17
N ALA A 225 3.91 -16.72 -4.00
CA ALA A 225 3.66 -16.31 -5.37
C ALA A 225 3.11 -17.47 -6.23
N ILE A 226 3.63 -18.69 -6.05
CA ILE A 226 3.17 -19.89 -6.74
C ILE A 226 1.78 -20.33 -6.23
N ARG A 227 1.55 -20.30 -4.91
CA ARG A 227 0.23 -20.58 -4.34
C ARG A 227 -0.84 -19.63 -4.89
N ALA A 228 -0.53 -18.34 -4.97
CA ALA A 228 -1.41 -17.35 -5.55
C ALA A 228 -1.70 -17.62 -7.04
N LEU A 229 -0.66 -17.86 -7.87
CA LEU A 229 -0.83 -18.21 -9.28
C LEU A 229 -1.74 -19.45 -9.47
N ASN A 230 -1.67 -20.43 -8.58
CA ASN A 230 -2.54 -21.61 -8.63
C ASN A 230 -4.01 -21.25 -8.36
N GLN A 231 -4.32 -20.49 -7.30
CA GLN A 231 -5.72 -20.10 -7.01
C GLN A 231 -6.29 -19.12 -8.05
N TRP A 232 -5.45 -18.25 -8.59
CA TRP A 232 -5.78 -17.34 -9.69
C TRP A 232 -6.26 -18.10 -10.94
N SER A 233 -5.68 -19.29 -11.16
CA SER A 233 -5.94 -20.14 -12.33
C SER A 233 -7.08 -21.15 -12.15
N THR A 234 -7.57 -21.38 -10.92
CA THR A 234 -8.65 -22.35 -10.65
C THR A 234 -10.04 -21.72 -10.53
N ASP A 235 -10.12 -20.41 -10.27
CA ASP A 235 -11.37 -19.69 -10.04
C ASP A 235 -12.03 -19.24 -11.35
N ARG A 236 -13.24 -19.73 -11.64
CA ARG A 236 -13.96 -19.53 -12.92
C ARG A 236 -14.43 -18.08 -13.19
N VAL A 237 -14.10 -17.13 -12.32
CA VAL A 237 -14.21 -15.69 -12.60
C VAL A 237 -13.01 -15.19 -13.44
N ALA A 238 -12.11 -16.10 -13.86
CA ALA A 238 -10.94 -15.81 -14.69
C ALA A 238 -11.21 -15.09 -16.01
N ASP A 239 -12.43 -15.21 -16.59
CA ASP A 239 -12.81 -14.68 -17.91
C ASP A 239 -12.78 -13.14 -18.03
N ASN A 240 -12.38 -12.39 -17.00
CA ASN A 240 -12.06 -10.95 -17.07
C ASN A 240 -10.69 -10.57 -16.48
N ARG A 241 -9.91 -11.54 -15.99
CA ARG A 241 -8.70 -11.31 -15.18
C ARG A 241 -7.45 -11.30 -16.04
N THR A 242 -6.86 -10.13 -16.24
CA THR A 242 -5.84 -9.96 -17.29
C THR A 242 -4.38 -10.14 -16.83
N GLU A 243 -4.01 -9.77 -15.60
CA GLU A 243 -2.60 -9.59 -15.22
C GLU A 243 -2.29 -10.08 -13.79
N LEU A 244 -1.12 -10.68 -13.56
CA LEU A 244 -0.62 -11.03 -12.23
C LEU A 244 0.88 -10.75 -12.15
N TYR A 245 1.28 -9.93 -11.19
CA TYR A 245 2.64 -9.38 -11.08
C TYR A 245 3.46 -9.98 -9.95
N PHE A 246 4.75 -10.17 -10.19
CA PHE A 246 5.71 -10.55 -9.15
C PHE A 246 6.90 -9.59 -9.15
N TYR A 247 7.45 -9.31 -7.97
CA TYR A 247 8.65 -8.49 -7.81
C TYR A 247 9.57 -9.21 -6.81
N GLN A 248 10.68 -9.74 -7.32
CA GLN A 248 11.58 -10.68 -6.63
C GLN A 248 13.06 -10.31 -6.84
N PRO A 249 13.91 -10.37 -5.79
CA PRO A 249 15.36 -10.33 -5.93
C PRO A 249 15.87 -11.47 -6.83
N GLU A 250 16.95 -11.26 -7.59
CA GLU A 250 17.40 -12.22 -8.62
C GLU A 250 17.72 -13.62 -8.07
N ARG A 251 18.28 -13.71 -6.86
CA ARG A 251 18.56 -14.98 -6.17
C ARG A 251 17.28 -15.81 -6.00
N ASP A 252 16.22 -15.16 -5.54
CA ASP A 252 14.97 -15.82 -5.16
C ASP A 252 14.07 -16.02 -6.39
N PHE A 253 14.22 -15.18 -7.42
CA PHE A 253 13.68 -15.42 -8.76
C PHE A 253 14.17 -16.76 -9.35
N ARG A 254 15.45 -17.12 -9.24
CA ARG A 254 15.95 -18.43 -9.73
C ARG A 254 15.29 -19.62 -9.02
N ARG A 255 14.95 -19.48 -7.73
CA ARG A 255 14.14 -20.45 -6.97
C ARG A 255 12.69 -20.47 -7.45
N PHE A 256 12.08 -19.31 -7.71
CA PHE A 256 10.73 -19.22 -8.31
C PHE A 256 10.62 -19.96 -9.63
N LEU A 257 11.61 -19.82 -10.53
CA LEU A 257 11.62 -20.58 -11.77
C LEU A 257 11.67 -22.10 -11.50
N HIS A 258 12.62 -22.56 -10.68
CA HIS A 258 12.75 -23.99 -10.38
C HIS A 258 11.48 -24.59 -9.77
N GLU A 259 10.83 -23.92 -8.82
CA GLU A 259 9.58 -24.38 -8.23
C GLU A 259 8.39 -24.27 -9.20
N ALA A 260 8.29 -23.20 -10.00
CA ALA A 260 7.21 -23.04 -10.99
C ALA A 260 7.24 -24.11 -12.09
N THR A 261 8.43 -24.55 -12.53
CA THR A 261 8.57 -25.66 -13.50
C THR A 261 8.11 -27.03 -12.99
N LYS A 262 7.81 -27.17 -11.69
CA LYS A 262 7.18 -28.38 -11.13
C LYS A 262 5.65 -28.38 -11.28
N SER A 263 5.07 -27.23 -11.59
CA SER A 263 3.62 -27.01 -11.74
C SER A 263 3.19 -26.70 -13.18
N PHE A 264 4.12 -26.28 -14.05
CA PHE A 264 3.85 -25.86 -15.43
C PHE A 264 4.94 -26.32 -16.39
N GLU A 265 4.58 -26.58 -17.65
CA GLU A 265 5.50 -27.03 -18.71
C GLU A 265 6.44 -25.91 -19.18
N MET A 266 7.65 -26.27 -19.60
CA MET A 266 8.54 -25.41 -20.38
C MET A 266 8.75 -25.98 -21.77
N LEU A 267 8.71 -25.10 -22.77
CA LEU A 267 9.04 -25.41 -24.16
C LEU A 267 10.36 -24.74 -24.52
N ASN A 268 11.18 -25.41 -25.33
CA ASN A 268 12.59 -25.06 -25.54
C ASN A 268 12.85 -23.61 -25.98
N ASP A 269 13.97 -23.07 -25.50
CA ASP A 269 14.35 -21.67 -25.60
C ASP A 269 15.57 -21.48 -26.52
N ASP A 270 15.36 -21.54 -27.83
CA ASP A 270 16.42 -21.40 -28.86
C ASP A 270 16.87 -19.93 -29.05
N LYS A 271 17.36 -19.30 -27.96
CA LYS A 271 18.27 -18.12 -27.96
C LYS A 271 18.82 -17.84 -26.56
N GLU A 272 20.12 -18.08 -26.36
CA GLU A 272 20.84 -17.62 -25.17
C GLU A 272 20.96 -16.09 -25.16
N LEU A 273 20.29 -15.44 -24.19
CA LEU A 273 20.52 -14.06 -23.78
C LEU A 273 20.57 -14.01 -22.24
N GLU A 274 21.36 -13.10 -21.66
CA GLU A 274 21.58 -13.09 -20.20
C GLU A 274 20.34 -12.61 -19.40
N GLY A 275 19.45 -13.56 -19.10
CA GLY A 275 18.36 -13.41 -18.14
C GLY A 275 16.95 -13.26 -18.72
N GLU A 276 16.65 -13.96 -19.84
CA GLU A 276 15.32 -14.08 -20.61
C GLU A 276 14.76 -15.38 -19.82
N VAL A 277 13.45 -15.43 -19.52
CA VAL A 277 12.68 -16.58 -18.99
C VAL A 277 11.47 -16.87 -19.89
N GLN A 278 10.99 -18.12 -20.01
CA GLN A 278 9.67 -18.50 -20.57
C GLN A 278 9.04 -19.74 -19.88
N ILE A 279 7.73 -19.75 -19.60
CA ILE A 279 6.95 -20.90 -19.05
C ILE A 279 5.56 -20.95 -19.72
N LYS A 280 5.05 -22.13 -20.14
CA LYS A 280 4.03 -22.27 -21.22
C LYS A 280 3.02 -23.43 -20.97
N GLY A 281 1.79 -23.38 -21.51
CA GLY A 281 0.80 -24.47 -21.24
C GLY A 281 -0.61 -24.49 -21.91
N HIS A 282 -0.95 -23.55 -22.81
CA HIS A 282 -2.10 -23.60 -23.74
C HIS A 282 -3.54 -23.76 -23.16
N ARG A 283 -4.54 -23.90 -24.06
CA ARG A 283 -5.99 -23.62 -23.85
C ARG A 283 -6.53 -24.08 -22.48
N GLY A 284 -6.80 -23.10 -21.62
CA GLY A 284 -7.07 -23.28 -20.18
C GLY A 284 -6.14 -22.45 -19.29
N GLY A 285 -4.99 -22.00 -19.81
CA GLY A 285 -4.05 -21.08 -19.16
C GLY A 285 -2.70 -21.08 -19.91
N PRO A 286 -1.59 -21.09 -19.15
CA PRO A 286 -1.02 -19.96 -18.41
C PRO A 286 -0.32 -18.96 -19.37
N LEU A 287 0.70 -18.21 -18.91
CA LEU A 287 2.03 -18.01 -19.54
C LEU A 287 2.83 -16.94 -18.76
N LEU A 288 4.17 -17.02 -18.78
CA LEU A 288 5.06 -15.97 -18.24
C LEU A 288 6.39 -15.91 -19.03
N THR A 289 6.90 -14.72 -19.37
CA THR A 289 8.15 -14.53 -20.16
C THR A 289 8.81 -13.17 -19.88
N VAL A 290 10.14 -13.07 -19.65
CA VAL A 290 10.77 -11.84 -19.10
C VAL A 290 12.30 -11.70 -19.28
N PHE A 291 12.84 -10.58 -19.81
CA PHE A 291 14.31 -10.29 -19.94
C PHE A 291 14.77 -8.89 -19.42
N ASN A 292 16.06 -8.71 -19.05
CA ASN A 292 16.67 -7.80 -18.02
C ASN A 292 17.01 -6.33 -18.44
N LYS A 293 17.18 -5.30 -17.57
CA LYS A 293 17.29 -5.15 -16.09
C LYS A 293 16.26 -4.15 -15.50
N ASP A 294 16.21 -4.02 -14.15
CA ASP A 294 15.26 -3.21 -13.34
C ASP A 294 13.78 -3.57 -13.55
N ARG A 295 13.30 -4.65 -12.90
CA ARG A 295 12.19 -5.44 -13.45
C ARG A 295 10.94 -5.72 -12.63
N VAL A 296 9.89 -5.90 -13.42
CA VAL A 296 8.53 -6.33 -13.12
C VAL A 296 8.29 -7.67 -13.83
N TYR A 297 7.73 -8.68 -13.16
CA TYR A 297 7.36 -9.96 -13.78
C TYR A 297 5.84 -10.02 -13.98
N LYS A 298 5.34 -10.46 -15.14
CA LYS A 298 3.91 -10.40 -15.50
C LYS A 298 3.39 -11.70 -16.12
N ALA A 299 2.47 -12.37 -15.45
CA ALA A 299 1.62 -13.40 -16.04
C ALA A 299 0.39 -12.76 -16.71
N LYS A 300 -0.14 -13.41 -17.75
CA LYS A 300 -1.33 -12.98 -18.46
C LYS A 300 -2.24 -14.16 -18.82
N ILE A 301 -3.54 -13.97 -18.63
CA ILE A 301 -4.60 -14.82 -19.20
C ILE A 301 -5.10 -14.13 -20.48
N GLN A 302 -5.51 -14.91 -21.48
CA GLN A 302 -6.24 -14.41 -22.66
C GLN A 302 -7.60 -15.08 -22.75
N ASN A 303 -8.63 -14.26 -22.93
CA ASN A 303 -9.98 -14.70 -23.27
C ASN A 303 -10.04 -15.09 -24.75
N GLU A 304 -11.00 -15.94 -25.11
CA GLU A 304 -11.42 -16.18 -26.51
C GLU A 304 -12.60 -15.26 -26.89
#